data_AF-A0A357Z756-F1
#
_entry.id   AF-A0A357Z756-F1
#
_cell.length_a   1.000
_cell.length_b   1.000
_cell.length_c   1.000
_cell.angle_alpha   90.00
_cell.angle_beta   90.00
_cell.angle_gamma   90.00
#
_symmetry.space_group_name_H-M   'P 1'
#
loop_
_entity.id
_entity.type
_entity.pdbx_description
1 polymer ?
#
loop_
_entity_poly.entity_id
_entity_poly.type
_entity_poly.pdbx_seq_one_letter_code
_entity_poly.pdbx_strand_id
1 'polypeptide(L)'
;MNALLGVFFHFIGGFASGSFYIPFKKVKGWNWESFWIVGGLFSWLIVPPIAAYLTIPGFMDIIKGTASSGLLITYIFGVLWGIGGLTYGLGVRYLGVSLGSSVILGLCMVFGAIIPAIYYDFNPVIGKDTFSGMISNSWG
;
A
#
# COMPACT_ATOMS: atom_id res chain seq x y z
N MET A 1 -11.48 22.14 13.02
CA MET A 1 -11.56 20.74 13.50
C MET A 1 -10.39 19.97 12.89
N ASN A 2 -9.77 19.01 13.58
CA ASN A 2 -9.12 17.84 12.95
C ASN A 2 -7.59 17.67 12.85
N ALA A 3 -6.69 18.56 13.30
CA ALA A 3 -5.26 18.17 13.33
C ALA A 3 -5.02 17.04 14.36
N LEU A 4 -5.58 17.19 15.56
CA LEU A 4 -5.56 16.17 16.61
C LEU A 4 -6.29 14.87 16.19
N LEU A 5 -7.47 14.97 15.58
CA LEU A 5 -8.19 13.80 15.06
C LEU A 5 -7.42 13.14 13.91
N GLY A 6 -6.78 13.91 13.04
CA GLY A 6 -5.93 13.40 11.96
C GLY A 6 -4.74 12.61 12.52
N VAL A 7 -4.03 13.17 13.50
CA VAL A 7 -2.95 12.46 14.21
C VAL A 7 -3.48 11.19 14.89
N PHE A 8 -4.64 11.27 15.54
CA PHE A 8 -5.27 10.12 16.20
C PHE A 8 -5.65 9.01 15.23
N PHE A 9 -6.31 9.32 14.11
CA PHE A 9 -6.65 8.33 13.07
C PHE A 9 -5.40 7.77 12.40
N HIS A 10 -4.37 8.59 12.19
CA HIS A 10 -3.09 8.14 11.65
C HIS A 10 -2.39 7.17 12.60
N PHE A 11 -2.43 7.46 13.91
CA PHE A 11 -1.91 6.58 14.95
C PHE A 11 -2.64 5.23 14.97
N ILE A 12 -3.98 5.23 14.91
CA ILE A 12 -4.77 3.99 14.84
C ILE A 12 -4.41 3.18 13.58
N GLY A 13 -4.30 3.84 12.44
CA GLY A 13 -3.90 3.21 11.18
C GLY A 13 -2.50 2.59 11.26
N GLY A 14 -1.52 3.33 11.81
CA GLY A 14 -0.16 2.85 12.03
C GLY A 14 -0.10 1.67 13.01
N PHE A 15 -0.87 1.72 14.09
CA PHE A 15 -0.96 0.62 15.05
C PHE A 15 -1.58 -0.63 14.42
N ALA A 16 -2.67 -0.50 13.66
CA ALA A 16 -3.28 -1.62 12.95
C ALA A 16 -2.31 -2.21 11.91
N SER A 17 -1.61 -1.36 11.15
CA SER A 17 -0.61 -1.77 10.15
C SER A 17 0.65 -2.39 10.76
N GLY A 18 1.03 -2.03 11.99
CA GLY A 18 2.18 -2.64 12.67
C GLY A 18 1.83 -3.96 13.36
N SER A 19 0.59 -4.09 13.82
CA SER A 19 0.14 -5.27 14.60
C SER A 19 -0.43 -6.39 13.74
N PHE A 20 -0.75 -6.17 12.46
CA PHE A 20 -1.39 -7.16 11.60
C PHE A 20 -0.62 -8.50 11.51
N TYR A 21 0.71 -8.48 11.66
CA TYR A 21 1.53 -9.70 11.57
C TYR A 21 1.57 -10.49 12.90
N ILE A 22 1.18 -9.88 14.02
CA ILE A 22 1.27 -10.48 15.37
C ILE A 22 0.33 -11.69 15.52
N PRO A 23 -0.95 -11.66 15.08
CA PRO A 23 -1.85 -12.80 15.18
C PRO A 23 -1.33 -14.07 14.48
N PHE A 24 -0.56 -13.93 13.39
CA PHE A 24 -0.01 -15.09 12.67
C PHE A 24 0.94 -15.93 13.54
N LYS A 25 1.58 -15.34 14.56
CA LYS A 25 2.39 -16.09 15.53
C LYS A 25 1.57 -17.08 16.38
N LYS A 26 0.25 -16.89 16.46
CA LYS A 26 -0.66 -17.77 17.20
C LYS A 26 -1.22 -18.92 16.35
N VAL A 27 -1.04 -18.88 15.03
CA VAL A 27 -1.47 -19.95 14.13
C VAL A 27 -0.44 -21.08 14.21
N LYS A 28 -0.83 -22.22 14.79
CA LYS A 28 0.02 -23.41 14.96
C LYS A 28 -0.47 -24.53 14.05
N GLY A 29 0.45 -25.33 13.52
CA GLY A 29 0.14 -26.51 12.70
C GLY A 29 -0.21 -26.24 11.24
N TRP A 30 -0.15 -24.98 10.80
CA TRP A 30 -0.36 -24.61 9.39
C TRP A 30 0.97 -24.25 8.73
N ASN A 31 1.10 -24.61 7.45
CA ASN A 31 2.16 -24.08 6.62
C ASN A 31 1.96 -22.57 6.44
N TRP A 32 3.08 -21.84 6.30
CA TRP A 32 3.08 -20.38 6.17
C TRP A 32 2.23 -19.92 5.00
N GLU A 33 2.34 -20.61 3.88
CA GLU A 33 1.63 -20.34 2.63
C GLU A 33 0.11 -20.42 2.85
N SER A 34 -0.34 -21.41 3.64
CA SER A 34 -1.76 -21.65 3.88
C SER A 34 -2.39 -20.55 4.72
N PHE A 35 -1.76 -20.16 5.84
CA PHE A 35 -2.32 -19.09 6.65
C PHE A 35 -2.16 -17.72 5.99
N TRP A 36 -1.09 -17.51 5.21
CA TRP A 36 -0.85 -16.25 4.50
C TRP A 36 -1.90 -16.02 3.41
N ILE A 37 -2.21 -17.05 2.62
CA ILE A 37 -3.25 -16.96 1.57
C ILE A 37 -4.63 -16.72 2.20
N VAL A 38 -4.97 -17.43 3.29
CA VAL A 38 -6.25 -17.21 3.98
C VAL A 38 -6.31 -15.78 4.54
N GLY A 39 -5.26 -15.32 5.21
CA GLY A 39 -5.18 -13.95 5.72
C GLY A 39 -5.30 -12.91 4.60
N GLY A 40 -4.62 -13.11 3.48
CA GLY A 40 -4.67 -12.25 2.30
C GLY A 40 -6.06 -12.23 1.64
N LEU A 41 -6.72 -13.38 1.53
CA LEU A 41 -8.07 -13.48 0.97
C LEU A 41 -9.07 -12.62 1.76
N PHE A 42 -9.07 -12.76 3.09
CA PHE A 42 -9.95 -11.96 3.93
C PHE A 42 -9.58 -10.48 3.89
N SER A 43 -8.29 -10.16 4.02
CA SER A 43 -7.82 -8.78 4.13
C SER A 43 -7.92 -7.99 2.82
N TRP A 44 -7.82 -8.65 1.67
CA TRP A 44 -7.71 -7.98 0.37
C TRP A 44 -8.93 -8.20 -0.54
N LEU A 45 -9.61 -9.36 -0.47
CA LEU A 45 -10.71 -9.68 -1.38
C LEU A 45 -12.08 -9.62 -0.73
N ILE A 46 -12.22 -9.97 0.55
CA ILE A 46 -13.52 -10.07 1.22
C ILE A 46 -13.86 -8.77 1.97
N VAL A 47 -13.00 -8.36 2.90
CA VAL A 47 -13.29 -7.20 3.78
C VAL A 47 -13.40 -5.89 2.98
N PRO A 48 -12.51 -5.57 2.02
CA PRO A 48 -12.56 -4.27 1.35
C PRO A 48 -13.84 -4.05 0.51
N PRO A 49 -14.32 -4.99 -0.32
CA PRO A 49 -15.58 -4.80 -1.05
C PRO A 49 -16.80 -4.71 -0.13
N ILE A 50 -16.84 -5.48 0.97
CA ILE A 50 -17.92 -5.39 1.96
C ILE A 50 -17.91 -4.02 2.63
N ALA A 51 -16.74 -3.55 3.08
CA ALA A 51 -16.60 -2.24 3.69
C ALA A 51 -17.00 -1.12 2.71
N ALA A 52 -16.57 -1.21 1.46
CA ALA A 52 -16.95 -0.27 0.41
C ALA A 52 -18.46 -0.27 0.16
N TYR A 53 -19.08 -1.44 0.06
CA TYR A 53 -20.53 -1.55 -0.12
C TYR A 53 -21.33 -0.94 1.03
N LEU A 54 -20.86 -1.08 2.27
CA LEU A 54 -21.52 -0.56 3.47
C LEU A 54 -21.30 0.94 3.70
N THR A 55 -20.17 1.49 3.24
CA THR A 55 -19.76 2.87 3.55
C THR A 55 -19.88 3.84 2.38
N ILE A 56 -19.91 3.33 1.14
CA ILE A 56 -19.93 4.14 -0.08
C ILE A 56 -21.28 3.97 -0.78
N PRO A 57 -22.16 4.99 -0.77
CA PRO A 57 -23.41 4.97 -1.51
C PRO A 57 -23.15 4.80 -3.02
N GLY A 58 -23.86 3.88 -3.67
CA GLY A 58 -23.73 3.67 -5.12
C GLY A 58 -22.40 3.06 -5.56
N PHE A 59 -21.66 2.38 -4.67
CA PHE A 59 -20.37 1.75 -4.98
C PHE A 59 -20.37 0.95 -6.29
N MET A 60 -21.42 0.15 -6.54
CA MET A 60 -21.51 -0.67 -7.74
C MET A 60 -21.73 0.15 -9.01
N ASP A 61 -22.46 1.26 -8.91
CA ASP A 61 -22.69 2.17 -10.03
C ASP A 61 -21.40 2.94 -10.39
N ILE A 62 -20.60 3.29 -9.38
CA ILE A 62 -19.26 3.89 -9.59
C ILE A 62 -18.37 2.93 -10.39
N ILE A 63 -18.32 1.65 -10.01
CA ILE A 63 -17.51 0.66 -10.73
C ILE A 63 -17.99 0.51 -12.18
N LYS A 64 -19.30 0.39 -12.40
CA LYS A 64 -19.89 0.26 -13.74
C LYS A 64 -19.70 1.50 -14.61
N GLY A 65 -19.70 2.68 -14.00
CA GLY A 65 -19.47 3.96 -14.69
C GLY A 65 -17.99 4.27 -14.97
N THR A 66 -17.06 3.46 -14.45
CA THR A 66 -15.63 3.67 -14.64
C THR A 66 -15.18 3.16 -16.01
N ALA A 67 -14.37 3.95 -16.71
CA ALA A 67 -13.81 3.56 -18.01
C ALA A 67 -12.95 2.29 -17.91
N SER A 68 -13.08 1.39 -18.90
CA SER A 68 -12.35 0.11 -18.93
C SER A 68 -10.83 0.26 -18.89
N SER A 69 -10.29 1.35 -19.44
CA SER A 69 -8.85 1.67 -19.37
C SER A 69 -8.39 1.94 -17.95
N GLY A 70 -9.20 2.67 -17.16
CA GLY A 70 -8.94 2.91 -15.74
C GLY A 70 -8.96 1.61 -14.95
N LEU A 71 -9.99 0.78 -15.16
CA LEU A 71 -10.11 -0.52 -14.50
C LEU A 71 -8.92 -1.45 -14.82
N LEU A 72 -8.47 -1.47 -16.08
CA LEU A 72 -7.33 -2.28 -16.50
C LEU A 72 -6.04 -1.85 -15.79
N ILE A 73 -5.76 -0.55 -15.75
CA ILE A 73 -4.58 -0.01 -15.06
C ILE A 73 -4.64 -0.32 -13.56
N THR A 74 -5.79 -0.11 -12.92
CA THR A 74 -5.98 -0.45 -11.49
C THR A 74 -5.77 -1.94 -11.23
N TYR A 75 -6.27 -2.81 -12.11
CA TYR A 75 -6.05 -4.25 -12.01
C TYR A 75 -4.57 -4.61 -12.12
N ILE A 76 -3.85 -4.06 -13.11
CA ILE A 76 -2.41 -4.31 -13.31
C ILE A 76 -1.62 -3.89 -12.06
N PHE A 77 -1.86 -2.67 -11.55
CA PHE A 77 -1.20 -2.22 -10.32
C PHE A 77 -1.60 -3.08 -9.11
N GLY A 78 -2.83 -3.56 -9.04
CA GLY A 78 -3.28 -4.49 -8.00
C GLY A 78 -2.53 -5.83 -8.04
N VAL A 79 -2.31 -6.39 -9.24
CA VAL A 79 -1.50 -7.62 -9.41
C VAL A 79 -0.05 -7.39 -9.00
N LEU A 80 0.57 -6.29 -9.45
CA LEU A 80 1.94 -5.93 -9.06
C LEU A 80 2.07 -5.73 -7.54
N TRP A 81 1.07 -5.08 -6.93
CA TRP A 81 1.00 -4.92 -5.48
C TRP A 81 0.88 -6.28 -4.77
N GLY A 82 0.06 -7.21 -5.29
CA GLY A 82 -0.07 -8.57 -4.75
C GLY A 82 1.26 -9.34 -4.77
N ILE A 83 2.02 -9.23 -5.87
CA ILE A 83 3.38 -9.79 -5.96
C ILE A 83 4.31 -9.15 -4.91
N GLY A 84 4.23 -7.83 -4.74
CA GLY A 84 4.94 -7.10 -3.70
C GLY A 84 4.56 -7.56 -2.28
N GLY A 85 3.28 -7.79 -2.01
CA GLY A 85 2.80 -8.29 -0.72
C GLY A 85 3.29 -9.71 -0.41
N LEU A 86 3.29 -10.61 -1.40
CA LEU A 86 3.83 -11.97 -1.25
C LEU A 86 5.33 -11.96 -0.95
N THR A 87 6.10 -11.17 -1.71
CA THR A 87 7.55 -11.04 -1.50
C THR A 87 7.89 -10.33 -0.20
N TYR A 88 7.07 -9.37 0.24
CA TYR A 88 7.16 -8.77 1.57
C TYR A 88 6.96 -9.80 2.68
N GLY A 89 5.92 -10.64 2.58
CA GLY A 89 5.65 -11.71 3.54
C GLY A 89 6.82 -12.71 3.65
N LEU A 90 7.42 -13.08 2.50
CA LEU A 90 8.64 -13.90 2.47
C LEU A 90 9.82 -13.18 3.11
N GLY A 91 10.03 -11.90 2.80
CA GLY A 91 11.10 -11.08 3.39
C GLY A 91 11.00 -11.02 4.91
N VAL A 92 9.80 -10.79 5.44
CA VAL A 92 9.53 -10.82 6.88
C VAL A 92 9.73 -12.22 7.47
N ARG A 93 9.39 -13.28 6.75
CA ARG A 93 9.60 -14.67 7.18
C ARG A 93 11.10 -15.01 7.34
N TYR A 94 11.94 -14.59 6.41
CA TYR A 94 13.37 -14.95 6.41
C TYR A 94 14.24 -13.97 7.22
N LEU A 95 13.94 -12.67 7.22
CA LEU A 95 14.74 -11.64 7.89
C LEU A 95 14.16 -11.22 9.25
N GLY A 96 12.95 -11.65 9.57
CA GLY A 96 12.19 -11.21 10.74
C GLY A 96 11.47 -9.88 10.52
N VAL A 97 10.48 -9.60 11.37
CA VAL A 97 9.58 -8.44 11.25
C VAL A 97 10.33 -7.12 11.30
N SER A 98 11.32 -6.98 12.20
CA SER A 98 12.05 -5.72 12.39
C SER A 98 12.92 -5.37 11.17
N LEU A 99 13.89 -6.23 10.85
CA LEU A 99 14.84 -5.99 9.76
C LEU A 99 14.15 -6.03 8.39
N GLY A 100 13.34 -7.06 8.14
CA GLY A 100 12.63 -7.24 6.87
C GLY A 100 11.73 -6.06 6.54
N SER A 101 10.90 -5.61 7.49
CA SER A 101 10.00 -4.48 7.24
C SER A 101 10.76 -3.17 7.06
N SER A 102 11.80 -2.92 7.86
CA SER A 102 12.55 -1.65 7.79
C SER A 102 13.24 -1.48 6.43
N VAL A 103 13.87 -2.55 5.91
CA VAL A 103 14.53 -2.51 4.61
C VAL A 103 13.51 -2.38 3.47
N ILE A 104 12.48 -3.21 3.47
CA ILE A 104 11.50 -3.24 2.36
C ILE A 104 10.73 -1.93 2.31
N LEU A 105 10.18 -1.47 3.45
CA LEU A 105 9.46 -0.20 3.50
C LEU A 105 10.39 0.98 3.25
N GLY A 106 11.64 0.92 3.71
CA GLY A 106 12.70 1.89 3.39
C GLY A 106 12.87 2.09 1.90
N LEU A 107 13.04 1.00 1.16
CA LEU A 107 13.14 1.03 -0.30
C LEU A 107 11.84 1.55 -0.94
N CYS A 108 10.68 1.09 -0.48
CA CYS A 108 9.39 1.60 -0.97
C CYS A 108 9.24 3.11 -0.79
N MET A 109 9.72 3.67 0.34
CA MET A 109 9.69 5.11 0.58
C MET A 109 10.59 5.87 -0.39
N VAL A 110 11.81 5.37 -0.63
CA VAL A 110 12.75 5.99 -1.59
C VAL A 110 12.19 5.97 -3.01
N PHE A 111 11.77 4.81 -3.49
CA PHE A 111 11.21 4.69 -4.85
C PHE A 111 9.88 5.44 -4.99
N GLY A 112 9.02 5.37 -3.98
CA GLY A 112 7.72 6.05 -3.98
C GLY A 112 7.85 7.58 -3.99
N ALA A 113 8.91 8.13 -3.42
CA ALA A 113 9.20 9.56 -3.47
C ALA A 113 9.86 9.99 -4.79
N ILE A 114 10.81 9.20 -5.30
CA ILE A 114 11.65 9.58 -6.45
C ILE A 114 10.93 9.36 -7.80
N ILE A 115 10.21 8.25 -7.97
CA ILE A 115 9.60 7.89 -9.28
C ILE A 115 8.64 8.98 -9.78
N PRO A 116 7.72 9.54 -8.95
CA PRO A 116 6.86 10.64 -9.41
C PRO A 116 7.66 11.86 -9.87
N ALA A 117 8.73 12.21 -9.18
CA ALA A 117 9.56 13.35 -9.54
C ALA A 117 10.31 13.14 -10.87
N ILE A 118 10.78 11.91 -11.15
CA ILE A 118 11.34 11.54 -12.46
C ILE A 118 10.26 11.64 -13.54
N TYR A 119 9.04 11.17 -13.26
CA TYR A 119 7.94 11.26 -14.22
C TYR A 119 7.65 12.73 -14.61
N TYR A 120 7.70 13.65 -13.65
CA TYR A 120 7.47 15.08 -13.90
C TYR A 120 8.60 15.77 -14.66
N ASP A 121 9.82 15.22 -14.70
CA ASP A 121 10.85 15.72 -15.62
C ASP A 121 10.45 15.49 -17.09
N PHE A 122 9.79 14.37 -17.40
CA PHE A 122 9.33 14.06 -18.76
C PHE A 122 7.93 14.61 -19.07
N ASN A 123 7.08 14.79 -18.05
CA ASN A 123 5.72 15.28 -18.17
C ASN A 123 5.51 16.46 -17.20
N PRO A 124 5.98 17.67 -17.56
CA PRO A 124 5.96 18.80 -16.64
C PRO A 124 4.54 19.19 -16.24
N VAL A 125 4.31 19.32 -14.93
CA VAL A 125 3.04 19.78 -14.34
C VAL A 125 3.34 20.93 -13.39
N ILE A 126 2.60 22.03 -13.53
CA ILE A 126 2.77 23.23 -12.69
C ILE A 126 2.59 22.86 -11.22
N GLY A 127 3.54 23.27 -10.38
CA GLY A 127 3.51 23.04 -8.93
C GLY A 127 3.94 21.64 -8.47
N LYS A 128 4.55 20.84 -9.36
CA LYS A 128 5.16 19.55 -9.01
C LYS A 128 6.67 19.64 -9.08
N ASP A 129 7.34 19.11 -8.06
CA ASP A 129 8.79 19.03 -8.03
C ASP A 129 9.29 17.95 -9.00
N THR A 130 10.36 18.26 -9.72
CA THR A 130 11.01 17.33 -10.64
C THR A 130 12.33 16.83 -10.06
N PHE A 131 12.78 15.66 -10.50
CA PHE A 131 14.03 15.07 -10.01
C PHE A 131 15.24 15.93 -10.34
N SER A 132 15.31 16.45 -11.56
CA SER A 132 16.33 17.41 -11.98
C SER A 132 16.29 18.69 -11.14
N GLY A 133 15.09 19.17 -10.79
CA GLY A 133 14.89 20.32 -9.91
C GLY A 133 15.39 20.08 -8.48
N MET A 134 15.20 18.88 -7.92
CA MET A 134 15.67 18.54 -6.57
C MET A 134 17.20 18.47 -6.47
N ILE A 135 17.89 18.06 -7.53
CA ILE A 135 19.36 17.91 -7.53
C ILE A 135 20.06 19.21 -7.92
N SER A 136 19.45 20.00 -8.82
CA SER A 136 20.03 21.26 -9.29
C SER A 136 19.82 22.43 -8.35
N ASN A 137 18.75 22.43 -7.54
CA ASN A 137 18.55 23.46 -6.53
C ASN A 137 19.32 23.10 -5.26
N SER A 138 20.30 23.91 -4.89
CA SER A 138 20.73 24.00 -3.50
C SER A 138 19.56 24.63 -2.73
N TRP A 139 18.84 23.83 -1.97
CA TRP A 139 17.79 24.35 -1.08
C TRP A 139 18.42 25.41 -0.17
N GLY A 140 18.12 26.68 -0.45
CA GLY A 140 18.69 27.88 0.17
C GLY A 140 17.91 29.11 -0.25
#